data_AF-A0A8S9C2W8-F1
#
_entry.id   AF-A0A8S9C2W8-F1
#
_cell.length_a   1.000
_cell.length_b   1.000
_cell.length_c   1.000
_cell.angle_alpha   90.00
_cell.angle_beta   90.00
_cell.angle_gamma   90.00
#
_symmetry.space_group_name_H-M   'P 1'
#
loop_
_entity.id
_entity.type
_entity.pdbx_description
1 polymer ?
#
loop_
_entity_poly.entity_id
_entity_poly.type
_entity_poly.pdbx_seq_one_letter_code
_entity_poly.pdbx_strand_id
1 'polypeptide(L)'
;MASSSQSQGLSKYVTLVSLDGFEFVVLREAACVSKAIARMLNPQSNFKEAQDGRCVFGEINGVVLEKVAEYFYYNYKNRNKEDVPDMDIPPELCLELLMAADYLDT
;
A
#
# COMPACT_ATOMS: atom_id res chain seq x y z
N MET A 1 -13.20 14.84 -22.60
CA MET A 1 -12.72 14.78 -21.20
C MET A 1 -13.85 14.23 -20.34
N ALA A 2 -13.82 12.93 -20.04
CA ALA A 2 -14.62 12.30 -18.99
C ALA A 2 -14.24 10.81 -18.94
N SER A 3 -13.55 10.40 -17.87
CA SER A 3 -13.53 9.02 -17.38
C SER A 3 -13.24 9.06 -15.88
N SER A 4 -14.11 9.72 -15.14
CA SER A 4 -14.28 9.49 -13.70
C SER A 4 -15.12 8.22 -13.53
N SER A 5 -14.49 7.07 -13.71
CA SER A 5 -15.14 5.76 -13.69
C SER A 5 -15.05 5.14 -12.29
N GLN A 6 -16.18 5.12 -11.60
CA GLN A 6 -16.57 4.16 -10.55
C GLN A 6 -15.69 4.08 -9.27
N SER A 7 -16.04 4.88 -8.26
CA SER A 7 -15.72 4.60 -6.85
C SER A 7 -16.87 4.98 -5.91
N GLN A 8 -18.11 4.95 -6.40
CA GLN A 8 -19.28 5.23 -5.56
C GLN A 8 -19.56 4.01 -4.65
N GLY A 9 -18.96 4.02 -3.45
CA GLY A 9 -19.22 3.05 -2.38
C GLY A 9 -17.98 2.60 -1.58
N LEU A 10 -16.76 2.84 -2.09
CA LEU A 10 -15.53 2.39 -1.41
C LEU A 10 -14.95 3.46 -0.49
N SER A 11 -14.45 3.03 0.67
CA SER A 11 -13.75 3.90 1.63
C SER A 11 -12.52 4.55 0.98
N LYS A 12 -12.30 5.83 1.27
CA LYS A 12 -11.12 6.62 0.87
C LYS A 12 -9.82 6.07 1.47
N TYR A 13 -9.92 5.42 2.62
CA TYR A 13 -8.80 4.84 3.35
C TYR A 13 -8.90 3.32 3.37
N VAL A 14 -7.75 2.67 3.42
CA VAL A 14 -7.62 1.22 3.57
C VAL A 14 -6.71 0.92 4.75
N THR A 15 -6.93 -0.24 5.37
CA THR A 15 -6.15 -0.68 6.52
C THR A 15 -5.23 -1.81 6.10
N LEU A 16 -3.93 -1.62 6.25
CA LEU A 16 -2.90 -2.63 6.05
C LEU A 16 -2.58 -3.24 7.41
N VAL A 17 -2.63 -4.56 7.52
CA VAL A 17 -2.42 -5.29 8.77
C VAL A 17 -1.18 -6.16 8.63
N SER A 18 -0.20 -5.96 9.50
CA SER A 18 1.03 -6.74 9.50
C SER A 18 0.84 -8.11 10.17
N LEU A 19 1.85 -8.97 10.02
CA LEU A 19 1.93 -10.31 10.62
C LEU A 19 1.80 -10.28 12.15
N ASP A 20 2.39 -9.29 12.79
CA ASP A 20 2.38 -9.05 14.24
C ASP A 20 1.16 -8.24 14.72
N GLY A 21 0.21 -7.95 13.81
CA GLY A 21 -1.10 -7.37 14.14
C GLY A 21 -1.14 -5.84 14.23
N PHE A 22 -0.10 -5.13 13.79
CA PHE A 22 -0.16 -3.68 13.66
C PHE A 22 -1.03 -3.27 12.48
N GLU A 23 -1.73 -2.14 12.63
CA GLU A 23 -2.67 -1.62 11.64
C GLU A 23 -2.25 -0.25 11.15
N PHE A 24 -2.07 -0.12 9.83
CA PHE A 24 -1.68 1.11 9.18
C PHE A 24 -2.81 1.59 8.26
N VAL A 25 -3.39 2.74 8.58
CA VAL A 25 -4.46 3.34 7.79
C VAL A 25 -3.85 4.29 6.76
N VAL A 26 -3.98 3.95 5.48
CA VAL A 26 -3.37 4.69 4.37
C VAL A 26 -4.42 5.11 3.34
N LEU A 27 -4.09 6.11 2.53
CA LEU A 27 -4.95 6.50 1.40
C LEU A 27 -5.02 5.37 0.38
N ARG A 28 -6.24 4.99 -0.02
CA ARG A 28 -6.47 3.95 -1.04
C ARG A 28 -5.68 4.23 -2.32
N GLU A 29 -5.72 5.46 -2.80
CA GLU A 29 -5.00 5.85 -4.02
C GLU A 29 -3.48 5.69 -3.90
N ALA A 30 -2.92 5.93 -2.72
CA ALA A 30 -1.49 5.78 -2.48
C ALA A 30 -1.10 4.29 -2.37
N ALA A 31 -1.94 3.48 -1.70
CA ALA A 31 -1.72 2.04 -1.55
C ALA A 31 -1.88 1.28 -2.88
N CYS A 32 -2.77 1.74 -3.77
CA CYS A 32 -2.97 1.15 -5.10
C CYS A 32 -1.79 1.35 -6.08
N VAL A 33 -0.70 1.99 -5.65
CA VAL A 33 0.60 1.92 -6.36
C VAL A 33 1.09 0.46 -6.41
N SER A 34 0.86 -0.30 -5.34
CA SER A 34 1.12 -1.73 -5.31
C SER A 34 0.09 -2.47 -6.16
N LYS A 35 0.56 -3.25 -7.15
CA LYS A 35 -0.33 -4.08 -7.96
C LYS A 35 -0.94 -5.22 -7.15
N ALA A 36 -0.22 -5.74 -6.16
CA ALA A 36 -0.76 -6.75 -5.24
C ALA A 36 -1.94 -6.19 -4.43
N ILE A 37 -1.78 -5.02 -3.80
CA ILE A 37 -2.85 -4.37 -3.03
C ILE A 37 -4.02 -3.99 -3.95
N ALA A 38 -3.74 -3.47 -5.15
CA ALA A 38 -4.79 -3.16 -6.12
C ALA A 38 -5.64 -4.39 -6.50
N ARG A 39 -5.01 -5.57 -6.60
CA ARG A 39 -5.72 -6.85 -6.82
C ARG A 39 -6.53 -7.27 -5.60
N MET A 40 -5.97 -7.16 -4.40
CA MET A 40 -6.67 -7.49 -3.14
C MET A 40 -7.91 -6.60 -2.92
N LEU A 41 -7.80 -5.33 -3.30
CA LEU A 41 -8.87 -4.33 -3.15
C LEU A 41 -9.81 -4.24 -4.35
N ASN A 42 -9.67 -5.12 -5.34
CA ASN A 42 -10.49 -5.07 -6.54
C ASN A 42 -11.97 -5.37 -6.19
N PRO A 43 -12.90 -4.41 -6.38
CA PRO A 43 -14.32 -4.59 -6.03
C PRO A 43 -15.01 -5.69 -6.83
N GLN A 44 -14.47 -6.07 -7.99
CA GLN A 44 -14.99 -7.17 -8.80
C GLN A 44 -14.54 -8.54 -8.29
N SER A 45 -13.60 -8.59 -7.36
CA SER A 45 -13.19 -9.82 -6.72
C SER A 45 -14.15 -10.18 -5.58
N ASN A 46 -14.43 -11.46 -5.41
CA ASN A 46 -15.20 -11.99 -4.28
C ASN A 46 -14.37 -12.07 -2.98
N PHE A 47 -13.24 -11.38 -2.90
CA PHE A 47 -12.38 -11.32 -1.72
C PHE A 47 -12.99 -10.43 -0.64
N LYS A 48 -12.87 -10.83 0.63
CA LYS A 48 -13.39 -10.06 1.77
C LYS A 48 -12.64 -8.73 1.92
N GLU A 49 -11.36 -8.74 1.58
CA GLU A 49 -10.44 -7.59 1.59
C GLU A 49 -10.96 -6.43 0.73
N ALA A 50 -11.57 -6.73 -0.41
CA ALA A 50 -12.15 -5.74 -1.31
C ALA A 50 -13.39 -5.05 -0.72
N GLN A 51 -14.18 -5.78 0.08
CA GLN A 51 -15.39 -5.27 0.72
C GLN A 51 -15.08 -4.48 1.98
N ASP A 52 -14.19 -5.00 2.82
CA ASP A 52 -13.84 -4.38 4.11
C ASP A 52 -12.79 -3.27 3.96
N GLY A 53 -12.09 -3.21 2.81
CA GLY A 53 -10.99 -2.26 2.60
C GLY A 53 -9.79 -2.54 3.52
N ARG A 54 -9.58 -3.81 3.85
CA ARG A 54 -8.59 -4.28 4.82
C ARG A 54 -7.73 -5.38 4.20
N CYS A 55 -6.43 -5.17 4.16
CA CYS A 55 -5.45 -6.11 3.62
C CYS A 55 -4.60 -6.67 4.75
N VAL A 56 -4.57 -8.00 4.90
CA VAL A 56 -3.80 -8.67 5.96
C VAL A 56 -2.59 -9.37 5.34
N PHE A 57 -1.40 -9.07 5.85
CA PHE A 57 -0.13 -9.62 5.36
C PHE A 57 0.41 -10.65 6.36
N GLY A 58 0.48 -11.91 5.93
CA GLY A 58 1.00 -13.01 6.76
C GLY A 58 2.53 -13.14 6.78
N GLU A 59 3.24 -12.36 5.98
CA GLU A 59 4.70 -12.50 5.80
C GLU A 59 5.46 -11.19 6.04
N ILE A 60 4.75 -10.07 6.23
CA ILE A 60 5.34 -8.74 6.42
C ILE A 60 5.13 -8.32 7.88
N ASN A 61 6.21 -8.09 8.62
CA ASN A 61 6.17 -7.60 10.00
C ASN A 61 5.78 -6.11 10.08
N GLY A 62 5.45 -5.61 11.26
CA GLY A 62 4.97 -4.23 11.45
C GLY A 62 5.99 -3.17 11.08
N VAL A 63 7.27 -3.39 11.41
CA VAL A 63 8.36 -2.44 11.14
C VAL A 63 8.59 -2.26 9.64
N VAL A 64 8.53 -3.35 8.88
CA VAL A 64 8.65 -3.32 7.42
C VAL A 64 7.39 -2.72 6.80
N LEU A 65 6.20 -3.08 7.30
CA LEU A 65 4.93 -2.55 6.78
C LEU A 65 4.79 -1.03 7.04
N GLU A 66 5.33 -0.53 8.15
CA GLU A 66 5.43 0.90 8.44
C GLU A 66 6.23 1.61 7.36
N LYS A 67 7.42 1.10 7.02
CA LYS A 67 8.27 1.66 5.97
C LYS A 67 7.64 1.58 4.58
N VAL A 68 6.88 0.52 4.30
CA VAL A 68 6.06 0.42 3.07
C VAL A 68 4.96 1.49 3.06
N ALA A 69 4.27 1.72 4.18
CA ALA A 69 3.25 2.76 4.28
C ALA A 69 3.84 4.17 4.10
N GLU A 70 5.02 4.43 4.66
CA GLU A 70 5.80 5.65 4.41
C GLU A 70 6.12 5.81 2.91
N TYR A 71 6.57 4.73 2.26
CA TYR A 71 6.86 4.73 0.82
C TYR A 71 5.62 5.09 -0.02
N PHE A 72 4.44 4.52 0.29
CA PHE A 72 3.20 4.87 -0.43
C PHE A 72 2.90 6.36 -0.35
N TYR A 73 3.04 6.96 0.84
CA TYR A 73 2.84 8.40 1.00
C TYR A 73 3.92 9.23 0.30
N TYR A 74 5.18 8.82 0.41
CA TYR A 74 6.31 9.44 -0.28
C TYR A 74 6.09 9.46 -1.80
N ASN A 75 5.78 8.30 -2.38
CA ASN A 75 5.50 8.17 -3.82
C ASN A 75 4.31 9.03 -4.23
N TYR A 76 3.20 8.99 -3.48
CA TYR A 76 2.01 9.79 -3.77
C TYR A 76 2.28 11.30 -3.73
N LYS A 77 3.04 11.77 -2.74
CA LYS A 77 3.39 13.20 -2.57
C LYS A 77 4.34 13.70 -3.65
N ASN A 78 5.17 12.82 -4.21
CA ASN A 78 6.26 13.18 -5.10
C ASN A 78 6.04 12.74 -6.57
N ARG A 79 4.93 12.07 -6.91
CA ARG A 79 4.59 11.58 -8.26
C ARG A 79 4.68 12.58 -9.43
N ASN A 80 4.66 13.88 -9.14
CA ASN A 80 4.70 14.96 -10.14
C ASN A 80 5.88 15.91 -9.92
N LYS A 81 6.93 15.48 -9.20
CA LYS A 81 8.09 16.29 -8.87
C LYS A 81 9.34 15.70 -9.48
N GLU A 82 10.24 16.59 -9.86
CA GLU A 82 11.63 16.28 -10.19
C GLU A 82 12.50 16.59 -8.97
N ASP A 83 13.71 16.04 -8.90
CA ASP A 83 14.66 16.22 -7.78
C ASP A 83 14.10 15.86 -6.40
N VAL A 84 13.51 14.67 -6.29
CA VAL A 84 12.95 14.17 -5.03
C VAL A 84 14.06 13.58 -4.16
N PRO A 85 14.21 14.01 -2.89
CA PRO A 85 15.20 13.44 -1.98
C PRO A 85 14.92 11.97 -1.67
N ASP A 86 15.98 11.17 -1.55
CA ASP A 86 15.85 9.76 -1.18
C ASP A 86 15.20 9.58 0.20
N MET A 87 14.42 8.50 0.31
CA MET A 87 13.82 8.10 1.58
C MET A 87 14.88 7.49 2.50
N ASP A 88 14.87 7.88 3.77
CA ASP A 88 15.80 7.31 4.75
C ASP A 88 15.35 5.89 5.16
N ILE A 89 16.16 4.91 4.77
CA ILE A 89 15.91 3.49 5.00
C ILE A 89 17.07 2.94 5.86
N PRO A 90 16.78 2.48 7.08
CA PRO A 90 17.77 1.79 7.91
C PRO A 90 18.35 0.57 7.17
N PRO A 91 19.68 0.42 7.12
CA PRO A 91 20.32 -0.72 6.44
C PRO A 91 19.83 -2.08 6.90
N GLU A 92 19.40 -2.19 8.17
CA GLU A 92 18.90 -3.40 8.79
C GLU A 92 17.56 -3.87 8.17
N LEU A 93 16.79 -2.96 7.58
CA LEU A 93 15.48 -3.27 6.98
C LEU A 93 15.55 -3.54 5.48
N CYS A 94 16.69 -3.29 4.82
CA CYS A 94 16.81 -3.33 3.35
C CYS A 94 16.41 -4.68 2.74
N LEU A 95 16.82 -5.79 3.35
CA LEU A 95 16.51 -7.13 2.81
C LEU A 95 15.03 -7.46 2.92
N GLU A 96 14.41 -7.18 4.07
CA GLU A 96 12.99 -7.42 4.28
C GLU A 96 12.13 -6.49 3.43
N LEU A 97 12.53 -5.22 3.29
CA LEU A 97 11.87 -4.26 2.40
C LEU A 97 11.96 -4.66 0.93
N LEU A 98 13.09 -5.21 0.50
CA LEU A 98 13.24 -5.73 -0.87
C LEU A 98 12.28 -6.89 -1.14
N MET A 99 12.17 -7.84 -0.20
CA MET A 99 11.21 -8.94 -0.32
C MET A 99 9.76 -8.43 -0.32
N ALA A 100 9.44 -7.47 0.55
CA ALA A 100 8.13 -6.85 0.60
C ALA A 100 7.80 -6.10 -0.69
N ALA A 101 8.76 -5.37 -1.27
CA ALA A 101 8.58 -4.65 -2.54
C ALA A 101 8.31 -5.61 -3.70
N ASP A 102 9.05 -6.71 -3.79
CA ASP A 102 8.82 -7.76 -4.80
C ASP A 102 7.42 -8.38 -4.65
N TYR A 103 7.02 -8.72 -3.42
CA TYR A 103 5.69 -9.24 -3.13
C TYR A 103 4.58 -8.24 -3.49
N LEU A 104 4.78 -6.96 -3.17
CA LEU A 104 3.80 -5.90 -3.40
C LEU A 104 3.74 -5.45 -4.86
N ASP A 105 4.71 -5.85 -5.70
CA ASP A 105 4.82 -5.46 -7.11
C ASP A 105 4.68 -3.93 -7.24
N THR A 106 5.56 -3.21 -6.53
CA THR A 106 5.66 -1.74 -6.46
C THR A 106 6.89 -1.23 -7.19
#